data_AF-A0A964IAK9-F1
#
_entry.id   AF-A0A964IAK9-F1
#
_cell.length_a   1.000
_cell.length_b   1.000
_cell.length_c   1.000
_cell.angle_alpha   90.00
_cell.angle_beta   90.00
_cell.angle_gamma   90.00
#
_symmetry.space_group_name_H-M   'P 1'
#
loop_
_entity.id
_entity.type
_entity.pdbx_description
1 polymer ?
#
loop_
_entity_poly.entity_id
_entity_poly.type
_entity_poly.pdbx_seq_one_letter_code
_entity_poly.pdbx_strand_id
1 'polypeptide(L)'
;MQIDLHDSVLQHIQADVVRLLPDQTVADALDALRAHGVDHDIVYIYIVDSEKRLTGVVPTRALLASRPERPLGEIMQGDVVAIPDWATVLVAAEYFVSQRFLAFPVVSSSGELVGQVDVRVFTDEVVGHAKRSFDDIFQIIGVHATQGRTVWLGFRDRFPWLLTNVTGGLLCAVLVSQYEHLLDAAVVLAVFLPMVLALAESISMQSATLTLHNLHSGGMTWALLGPAMRRELSVAALLGSGCGLLVGAISWDGRATATWLWPWAARSRFPWPRRPCSDSCCRQCCTLVNLIRRSRPGPSCWPSRMCAHC
;
A
#
# COMPACT_ATOMS: atom_id res chain seq x y z
N MET A 1 -19.61 6.79 -6.97
CA MET A 1 -20.59 6.59 -5.89
C MET A 1 -19.83 5.88 -4.80
N GLN A 2 -19.88 6.38 -3.57
CA GLN A 2 -19.22 5.77 -2.41
C GLN A 2 -20.35 5.04 -1.68
N ILE A 3 -20.32 3.71 -1.62
CA ILE A 3 -21.34 2.93 -0.91
C ILE A 3 -21.04 3.04 0.58
N ASP A 4 -22.01 3.53 1.37
CA ASP A 4 -21.90 3.47 2.82
C ASP A 4 -22.22 2.03 3.26
N LEU A 5 -21.33 1.39 4.02
CA LEU A 5 -21.58 0.02 4.49
C LEU A 5 -22.79 -0.08 5.42
N HIS A 6 -23.25 1.06 5.95
CA HIS A 6 -24.48 1.17 6.73
C HIS A 6 -25.75 1.36 5.89
N ASP A 7 -25.62 1.54 4.57
CA ASP A 7 -26.78 1.62 3.68
C ASP A 7 -27.55 0.28 3.66
N SER A 8 -28.85 0.38 3.42
CA SER A 8 -29.72 -0.78 3.26
C SER A 8 -29.38 -1.52 1.97
N VAL A 9 -29.35 -2.85 2.04
CA VAL A 9 -29.07 -3.71 0.87
C VAL A 9 -30.06 -3.46 -0.27
N LEU A 10 -31.28 -3.01 0.04
CA LEU A 10 -32.34 -2.71 -0.93
C LEU A 10 -31.97 -1.65 -1.97
N GLN A 11 -31.02 -0.75 -1.66
CA GLN A 11 -30.57 0.25 -2.62
C GLN A 11 -29.67 -0.34 -3.72
N HIS A 12 -29.15 -1.55 -3.51
CA HIS A 12 -28.17 -2.21 -4.36
C HIS A 12 -28.68 -3.55 -4.93
N ILE A 13 -29.99 -3.82 -4.84
CA ILE A 13 -30.57 -5.05 -5.39
C ILE A 13 -30.81 -4.92 -6.90
N GLN A 14 -30.68 -6.06 -7.58
CA GLN A 14 -31.28 -6.26 -8.89
C GLN A 14 -32.64 -6.92 -8.70
N ALA A 15 -33.72 -6.19 -9.00
CA ALA A 15 -35.09 -6.70 -8.89
C ALA A 15 -35.45 -7.68 -10.04
N ASP A 16 -34.79 -7.50 -11.18
CA ASP A 16 -34.98 -8.32 -12.37
C ASP A 16 -34.19 -9.64 -12.24
N VAL A 17 -34.88 -10.67 -11.75
CA VAL A 17 -34.32 -12.00 -11.50
C VAL A 17 -35.22 -13.06 -12.12
N VAL A 18 -34.62 -14.17 -12.54
CA VAL A 18 -35.34 -15.30 -13.12
C VAL A 18 -36.05 -16.06 -11.99
N ARG A 19 -37.39 -15.99 -11.98
CA ARG A 19 -38.27 -16.66 -11.00
C ARG A 19 -39.12 -17.69 -11.71
N LEU A 20 -39.06 -18.94 -11.26
CA LEU A 20 -39.79 -20.05 -11.85
C LEU A 20 -40.55 -20.84 -10.78
N LEU A 21 -41.58 -21.57 -11.20
CA LEU A 21 -42.38 -22.43 -10.33
C LEU A 21 -41.81 -23.88 -10.32
N PRO A 22 -42.06 -24.68 -9.27
CA PRO A 22 -41.50 -26.02 -9.15
C PRO A 22 -42.00 -27.01 -10.22
N ASP A 23 -43.19 -26.78 -10.76
CA ASP A 23 -43.87 -27.60 -11.77
C ASP A 23 -43.42 -27.29 -13.20
N GLN A 24 -42.71 -26.17 -13.42
CA GLN A 24 -42.12 -25.84 -14.71
C GLN A 24 -40.99 -26.80 -15.06
N THR A 25 -40.72 -26.94 -16.35
CA THR A 25 -39.72 -27.86 -16.87
C THR A 25 -38.35 -27.21 -17.04
N VAL A 26 -37.32 -28.04 -17.20
CA VAL A 26 -35.97 -27.58 -17.56
C VAL A 26 -35.97 -26.79 -18.89
N ALA A 27 -36.82 -27.17 -19.85
CA ALA A 27 -36.97 -26.44 -21.11
C ALA A 27 -37.47 -25.00 -20.87
N ASP A 28 -38.51 -24.84 -20.04
CA ASP A 28 -39.06 -23.52 -19.70
C ASP A 28 -38.01 -22.63 -19.03
N ALA A 29 -37.18 -23.21 -18.15
CA ALA A 29 -36.10 -22.49 -17.50
C ALA A 29 -35.00 -22.03 -18.46
N LEU A 30 -34.64 -22.86 -19.45
CA LEU A 30 -33.67 -22.50 -20.48
C LEU A 30 -34.22 -21.40 -21.41
N ASP A 31 -35.51 -21.43 -21.72
CA ASP A 31 -36.17 -20.40 -22.53
C ASP A 31 -36.28 -19.08 -21.76
N ALA A 32 -36.63 -19.12 -20.47
CA ALA A 32 -36.60 -17.95 -19.60
C ALA A 32 -35.20 -17.33 -19.52
N LEU A 33 -34.15 -18.17 -19.38
CA LEU A 33 -32.76 -17.71 -19.34
C LEU A 33 -32.34 -17.05 -20.66
N ARG A 34 -32.78 -17.57 -21.81
CA ARG A 34 -32.52 -16.97 -23.12
C ARG A 34 -33.25 -15.64 -23.30
N ALA A 35 -34.48 -15.55 -22.82
CA ALA A 35 -35.30 -14.34 -22.91
C ALA A 35 -34.77 -13.21 -22.00
N HIS A 36 -34.20 -13.56 -20.84
CA HIS A 36 -33.59 -12.61 -19.90
C HIS A 36 -32.35 -11.90 -20.46
N GLY A 37 -31.69 -12.50 -21.45
CA GLY A 37 -30.52 -11.91 -22.10
C GLY A 37 -29.21 -12.11 -21.33
N VAL A 38 -28.09 -12.07 -22.06
CA VAL A 38 -26.72 -12.30 -21.54
C VAL A 38 -26.10 -11.02 -20.95
N ASP A 39 -26.86 -9.93 -20.83
CA ASP A 39 -26.33 -8.66 -20.31
C ASP A 39 -26.04 -8.73 -18.80
N HIS A 40 -26.55 -9.77 -18.13
CA HIS A 40 -26.27 -10.08 -16.74
C HIS A 40 -25.24 -11.23 -16.66
N ASP A 41 -23.99 -10.91 -16.31
CA ASP A 41 -22.89 -11.89 -16.18
C ASP A 41 -23.14 -12.95 -15.09
N ILE A 42 -24.02 -12.66 -14.11
CA ILE A 42 -24.31 -13.53 -12.97
C ILE A 42 -25.83 -13.79 -12.92
N VAL A 43 -26.25 -14.97 -13.37
CA VAL A 43 -27.67 -15.38 -13.36
C VAL A 43 -27.88 -16.61 -12.49
N TYR A 44 -28.75 -16.46 -11.49
CA TYR A 44 -29.28 -17.55 -10.68
C TYR A 44 -30.77 -17.73 -10.97
N ILE A 45 -31.22 -18.98 -10.94
CA ILE A 45 -32.62 -19.35 -11.17
C ILE A 45 -33.23 -19.70 -9.81
N TYR A 46 -34.14 -18.86 -9.35
CA TYR A 46 -34.82 -19.03 -8.08
C TYR A 46 -36.19 -19.69 -8.31
N ILE A 47 -36.49 -20.69 -7.48
CA ILE A 47 -37.78 -21.35 -7.45
C ILE A 47 -38.63 -20.72 -6.37
N VAL A 48 -39.81 -20.25 -6.75
CA VAL A 48 -40.78 -19.63 -5.84
C VAL A 48 -42.08 -20.44 -5.80
N ASP A 49 -42.81 -20.35 -4.69
CA ASP A 49 -44.14 -20.92 -4.59
C ASP A 49 -45.22 -19.99 -5.20
N SER A 50 -46.49 -20.41 -5.15
CA SER A 50 -47.64 -19.62 -5.61
C SER A 50 -47.81 -18.28 -4.87
N GLU A 51 -47.23 -18.16 -3.67
CA GLU A 51 -47.23 -16.97 -2.83
C GLU A 51 -45.94 -16.15 -3.01
N LYS A 52 -45.13 -16.44 -4.05
CA LYS A 52 -43.83 -15.80 -4.36
C LYS A 52 -42.76 -15.98 -3.29
N ARG A 53 -42.90 -16.95 -2.38
CA ARG A 53 -41.89 -17.25 -1.37
C ARG A 53 -40.76 -18.07 -1.97
N LEU A 54 -39.54 -17.73 -1.60
CA LEU A 54 -38.35 -18.45 -2.06
C LEU A 54 -38.36 -19.88 -1.50
N THR A 55 -38.42 -20.87 -2.40
CA THR A 55 -38.52 -22.29 -2.05
C THR A 55 -37.27 -23.07 -2.45
N GLY A 56 -36.51 -22.59 -3.43
CA GLY A 56 -35.29 -23.27 -3.86
C GLY A 56 -34.45 -22.47 -4.85
N VAL A 57 -33.26 -22.99 -5.16
CA VAL A 57 -32.40 -22.50 -6.24
C VAL A 57 -32.00 -23.66 -7.14
N VAL A 58 -31.97 -23.43 -8.45
CA VAL A 58 -31.52 -24.45 -9.41
C VAL A 58 -30.10 -24.12 -9.85
N PRO A 59 -29.10 -24.96 -9.54
CA PRO A 59 -27.75 -24.73 -10.00
C PRO A 59 -27.65 -25.01 -11.50
N THR A 60 -27.01 -24.10 -12.26
CA THR A 60 -26.89 -24.19 -13.72
C THR A 60 -26.32 -25.53 -14.21
N ARG A 61 -25.38 -26.12 -13.46
CA ARG A 61 -24.84 -27.46 -13.76
C ARG A 61 -25.91 -28.55 -13.76
N ALA A 62 -26.88 -28.50 -12.84
CA ALA A 62 -27.94 -29.50 -12.74
C ALA A 62 -28.97 -29.28 -13.85
N LEU A 63 -29.24 -28.03 -14.20
CA LEU A 63 -30.08 -27.67 -15.34
C LEU A 63 -29.53 -28.24 -16.65
N LEU A 64 -28.24 -28.04 -16.92
CA LEU A 64 -27.58 -28.52 -18.15
C LEU A 64 -27.41 -30.05 -18.21
N ALA A 65 -27.37 -30.73 -17.06
CA ALA A 65 -27.23 -32.19 -16.98
C ALA A 65 -28.57 -32.94 -16.99
N SER A 66 -29.68 -32.23 -16.88
CA SER A 66 -31.02 -32.82 -16.77
C SER A 66 -31.75 -32.88 -18.10
N ARG A 67 -32.73 -33.78 -18.21
CA ARG A 67 -33.60 -33.86 -19.39
C ARG A 67 -34.54 -32.65 -19.43
N PRO A 68 -34.83 -32.10 -20.63
CA PRO A 68 -35.62 -30.89 -20.78
C PRO A 68 -37.06 -31.02 -20.23
N GLU A 69 -37.63 -32.22 -20.20
CA GLU A 69 -39.00 -32.47 -19.72
C GLU A 69 -39.09 -32.63 -18.20
N ARG A 70 -37.95 -32.66 -17.50
CA ARG A 70 -37.92 -32.89 -16.04
C ARG A 70 -38.42 -31.65 -15.30
N PRO A 71 -39.25 -31.79 -14.25
CA PRO A 71 -39.70 -30.65 -13.45
C PRO A 71 -38.56 -30.05 -12.61
N LEU A 72 -38.58 -28.73 -12.43
CA LEU A 72 -37.56 -27.99 -11.68
C LEU A 72 -37.54 -28.37 -10.20
N GLY A 73 -38.70 -28.71 -9.62
CA GLY A 73 -38.84 -29.15 -8.24
C GLY A 73 -38.03 -30.40 -7.89
N GLU A 74 -37.68 -31.23 -8.87
CA GLU A 74 -36.84 -32.42 -8.64
C GLU A 74 -35.33 -32.12 -8.65
N ILE A 75 -34.91 -31.02 -9.27
CA ILE A 75 -33.50 -30.67 -9.44
C ILE A 75 -33.08 -29.47 -8.59
N MET A 76 -34.03 -28.78 -7.96
CA MET A 76 -33.77 -27.65 -7.09
C MET A 76 -33.12 -28.07 -5.77
N GLN A 77 -32.35 -27.15 -5.19
CA GLN A 77 -31.87 -27.23 -3.82
C GLN A 77 -32.75 -26.34 -2.93
N GLY A 78 -33.40 -26.92 -1.93
CA GLY A 78 -34.33 -26.20 -1.04
C GLY A 78 -33.66 -25.43 0.11
N ASP A 79 -32.43 -25.77 0.47
CA ASP A 79 -31.68 -25.07 1.53
C ASP A 79 -30.98 -23.84 0.96
N VAL A 80 -31.75 -22.78 0.71
CA VAL A 80 -31.25 -21.53 0.12
C VAL A 80 -30.90 -20.53 1.21
N VAL A 81 -29.63 -20.15 1.26
CA VAL A 81 -29.18 -19.05 2.10
C VAL A 81 -29.65 -17.73 1.47
N ALA A 82 -30.52 -17.01 2.17
CA ALA A 82 -31.09 -15.73 1.73
C ALA A 82 -30.73 -14.60 2.70
N ILE A 83 -30.61 -13.39 2.17
CA ILE A 83 -30.34 -12.18 2.95
C ILE A 83 -31.68 -11.48 3.23
N PRO A 84 -31.97 -11.06 4.47
CA PRO A 84 -33.21 -10.33 4.76
C PRO A 84 -33.17 -8.90 4.22
N ASP A 85 -34.35 -8.38 3.83
CA ASP A 85 -34.55 -7.04 3.27
C ASP A 85 -34.07 -5.88 4.17
N TRP A 86 -34.13 -6.03 5.49
CA TRP A 86 -33.65 -5.05 6.46
C TRP A 86 -32.12 -5.07 6.64
N ALA A 87 -31.40 -6.02 6.05
CA ALA A 87 -29.95 -6.11 6.19
C ALA A 87 -29.24 -4.89 5.57
N THR A 88 -28.08 -4.56 6.15
CA THR A 88 -27.17 -3.57 5.58
C THR A 88 -26.19 -4.21 4.60
N VAL A 89 -25.52 -3.38 3.80
CA VAL A 89 -24.43 -3.81 2.92
C VAL A 89 -23.33 -4.55 3.69
N LEU A 90 -23.00 -4.11 4.91
CA LEU A 90 -22.04 -4.80 5.78
C LEU A 90 -22.43 -6.25 6.07
N VAL A 91 -23.70 -6.48 6.46
CA VAL A 91 -24.20 -7.82 6.75
C VAL A 91 -24.12 -8.68 5.50
N ALA A 92 -24.54 -8.15 4.35
CA ALA A 92 -24.45 -8.86 3.08
C ALA A 92 -23.00 -9.26 2.74
N ALA A 93 -22.00 -8.41 3.02
CA ALA A 93 -20.58 -8.73 2.82
C ALA A 93 -20.13 -9.96 3.63
N GLU A 94 -20.61 -10.13 4.87
CA GLU A 94 -20.30 -11.30 5.70
C GLU A 94 -20.85 -12.61 5.08
N TYR A 95 -22.01 -12.56 4.44
CA TYR A 95 -22.57 -13.69 3.69
C TYR A 95 -21.67 -14.08 2.49
N PHE A 96 -21.19 -13.10 1.73
CA PHE A 96 -20.28 -13.35 0.61
C PHE A 96 -18.96 -14.01 1.04
N VAL A 97 -18.38 -13.58 2.16
CA VAL A 97 -17.14 -14.15 2.70
C VAL A 97 -17.35 -15.59 3.19
N SER A 98 -18.48 -15.86 3.84
CA SER A 98 -18.74 -17.18 4.44
C SER A 98 -19.18 -18.25 3.44
N GLN A 99 -20.05 -17.92 2.46
CA GLN A 99 -20.65 -18.93 1.58
C GLN A 99 -20.05 -18.97 0.15
N ARG A 100 -19.21 -17.99 -0.23
CA ARG A 100 -18.53 -17.93 -1.55
C ARG A 100 -19.45 -18.01 -2.77
N PHE A 101 -20.70 -17.56 -2.66
CA PHE A 101 -21.60 -17.39 -3.80
C PHE A 101 -21.37 -16.06 -4.52
N LEU A 102 -21.77 -15.97 -5.79
CA LEU A 102 -21.60 -14.76 -6.60
C LEU A 102 -22.79 -13.80 -6.50
N ALA A 103 -23.94 -14.31 -6.07
CA ALA A 103 -25.11 -13.51 -5.72
C ALA A 103 -25.92 -14.23 -4.62
N PHE A 104 -26.69 -13.46 -3.87
CA PHE A 104 -27.65 -13.97 -2.89
C PHE A 104 -29.05 -13.41 -3.15
N PRO A 105 -30.10 -14.23 -2.97
CA PRO A 105 -31.46 -13.73 -2.97
C PRO A 105 -31.72 -12.86 -1.74
N VAL A 106 -32.44 -11.77 -1.94
CA VAL A 106 -32.95 -10.90 -0.89
C VAL A 106 -34.42 -11.19 -0.67
N VAL A 107 -34.80 -11.53 0.55
CA VAL A 107 -36.17 -11.91 0.93
C VAL A 107 -36.78 -10.90 1.90
N SER A 108 -38.08 -10.67 1.76
CA SER A 108 -38.83 -9.85 2.70
C SER A 108 -39.02 -10.56 4.04
N SER A 109 -39.49 -9.82 5.04
CA SER A 109 -39.95 -10.41 6.31
C SER A 109 -41.05 -11.49 6.18
N SER A 110 -41.81 -11.50 5.08
CA SER A 110 -42.81 -12.54 4.76
C SER A 110 -42.23 -13.74 3.98
N GLY A 111 -40.93 -13.72 3.67
CA GLY A 111 -40.24 -14.75 2.90
C GLY A 111 -40.39 -14.62 1.38
N GLU A 112 -40.97 -13.52 0.89
CA GLU A 112 -41.11 -13.25 -0.54
C GLU A 112 -39.77 -12.84 -1.15
N LEU A 113 -39.46 -13.35 -2.34
CA LEU A 113 -38.24 -12.95 -3.05
C LEU A 113 -38.40 -11.52 -3.61
N VAL A 114 -37.61 -10.59 -3.08
CA VAL A 114 -37.62 -9.18 -3.52
C VAL A 114 -36.71 -9.01 -4.74
N GLY A 115 -35.51 -9.59 -4.69
CA GLY A 115 -34.50 -9.51 -5.76
C GLY A 115 -33.25 -10.30 -5.42
N GLN A 116 -32.12 -9.98 -6.03
CA GLN A 116 -30.80 -10.51 -5.67
C GLN A 116 -29.78 -9.40 -5.49
N VAL A 117 -28.77 -9.64 -4.65
CA VAL A 117 -27.57 -8.80 -4.53
C VAL A 117 -26.38 -9.59 -5.07
N ASP A 118 -25.54 -8.94 -5.88
CA ASP A 118 -24.39 -9.55 -6.51
C ASP A 118 -23.07 -9.16 -5.81
N VAL A 119 -22.01 -9.92 -6.10
CA VAL A 119 -20.68 -9.66 -5.56
C VAL A 119 -20.05 -8.37 -6.14
N ARG A 120 -20.55 -7.82 -7.25
CA ARG A 120 -19.99 -6.61 -7.89
C ARG A 120 -20.25 -5.37 -7.06
N VAL A 121 -21.37 -5.33 -6.33
CA VAL A 121 -21.63 -4.33 -5.27
C VAL A 121 -20.43 -4.20 -4.33
N PHE A 122 -19.77 -5.32 -4.04
CA PHE A 122 -18.57 -5.36 -3.20
C PHE A 122 -17.27 -5.30 -4.00
N THR A 123 -17.23 -5.83 -5.22
CA THR A 123 -15.98 -6.01 -5.98
C THR A 123 -15.51 -4.71 -6.63
N ASP A 124 -16.42 -3.88 -7.14
CA ASP A 124 -16.05 -2.57 -7.73
C ASP A 124 -15.47 -1.62 -6.67
N GLU A 125 -15.87 -1.78 -5.40
CA GLU A 125 -15.32 -1.00 -4.29
C GLU A 125 -14.22 -1.69 -3.49
N VAL A 126 -14.20 -3.01 -3.31
CA VAL A 126 -13.09 -3.69 -2.61
C VAL A 126 -11.87 -3.75 -3.52
N VAL A 127 -12.04 -4.03 -4.82
CA VAL A 127 -10.93 -3.91 -5.79
C VAL A 127 -10.62 -2.44 -6.03
N GLY A 128 -11.63 -1.56 -6.07
CA GLY A 128 -11.45 -0.12 -6.18
C GLY A 128 -10.69 0.51 -5.00
N HIS A 129 -10.99 0.12 -3.77
CA HIS A 129 -10.35 0.57 -2.52
C HIS A 129 -9.02 -0.10 -2.29
N ALA A 130 -8.89 -1.41 -2.55
CA ALA A 130 -7.58 -2.04 -2.51
C ALA A 130 -6.67 -1.40 -3.56
N LYS A 131 -7.14 -1.21 -4.80
CA LYS A 131 -6.36 -0.57 -5.87
C LYS A 131 -6.06 0.89 -5.60
N ARG A 132 -7.02 1.69 -5.11
CA ARG A 132 -6.79 3.08 -4.68
C ARG A 132 -5.84 3.15 -3.50
N SER A 133 -6.07 2.35 -2.45
CA SER A 133 -5.17 2.30 -1.28
C SER A 133 -3.77 1.85 -1.67
N PHE A 134 -3.62 0.88 -2.58
CA PHE A 134 -2.33 0.53 -3.15
C PHE A 134 -1.76 1.70 -3.95
N ASP A 135 -2.51 2.28 -4.87
CA ASP A 135 -2.07 3.44 -5.66
C ASP A 135 -1.68 4.63 -4.76
N ASP A 136 -2.36 4.85 -3.64
CA ASP A 136 -2.05 5.89 -2.65
C ASP A 136 -0.76 5.55 -1.89
N ILE A 137 -0.59 4.30 -1.46
CA ILE A 137 0.67 3.81 -0.85
C ILE A 137 1.81 3.95 -1.85
N PHE A 138 1.58 3.64 -3.13
CA PHE A 138 2.56 3.81 -4.18
C PHE A 138 2.80 5.30 -4.47
N GLN A 139 1.79 6.17 -4.43
CA GLN A 139 1.93 7.62 -4.57
C GLN A 139 2.73 8.24 -3.42
N ILE A 140 2.56 7.78 -2.18
CA ILE A 140 3.40 8.18 -1.03
C ILE A 140 4.88 7.89 -1.32
N ILE A 141 5.17 6.83 -2.07
CA ILE A 141 6.53 6.42 -2.46
C ILE A 141 6.92 7.01 -3.84
N GLY A 142 6.06 7.79 -4.49
CA GLY A 142 6.29 8.41 -5.81
C GLY A 142 6.26 7.42 -6.97
N VAL A 143 5.60 6.28 -6.82
CA VAL A 143 5.46 5.23 -7.83
C VAL A 143 3.99 5.15 -8.26
N HIS A 144 3.71 4.96 -9.55
CA HIS A 144 2.38 4.57 -10.01
C HIS A 144 2.37 3.06 -10.23
N ALA A 145 1.49 2.32 -9.55
CA ALA A 145 1.40 0.88 -9.71
C ALA A 145 0.56 0.52 -10.93
N THR A 146 1.20 0.45 -12.09
CA THR A 146 0.59 -0.15 -13.27
C THR A 146 1.38 -1.39 -13.67
N GLN A 147 0.78 -2.57 -13.46
CA GLN A 147 1.29 -3.86 -13.94
C GLN A 147 1.44 -3.83 -15.47
N GLY A 148 2.61 -4.21 -16.00
CA GLY A 148 2.84 -4.40 -17.45
C GLY A 148 3.64 -3.32 -18.20
N ARG A 149 4.32 -2.37 -17.54
CA ARG A 149 5.10 -1.30 -18.20
C ARG A 149 6.53 -1.74 -18.59
N THR A 150 7.02 -1.21 -19.72
CA THR A 150 8.43 -1.37 -20.15
C THR A 150 9.41 -0.67 -19.19
N VAL A 151 10.67 -1.14 -19.14
CA VAL A 151 11.73 -0.58 -18.27
C VAL A 151 11.85 0.95 -18.40
N TRP A 152 11.70 1.47 -19.62
CA TRP A 152 11.76 2.90 -19.91
C TRP A 152 10.63 3.72 -19.27
N LEU A 153 9.40 3.17 -19.27
CA LEU A 153 8.26 3.83 -18.65
C LEU A 153 8.42 3.88 -17.12
N GLY A 154 8.94 2.81 -16.51
CA GLY A 154 9.23 2.79 -15.07
C GLY A 154 10.32 3.78 -14.66
N PHE A 155 11.36 3.96 -15.49
CA PHE A 155 12.38 4.99 -15.28
C PHE A 155 11.78 6.40 -15.33
N ARG A 156 10.99 6.70 -16.37
CA ARG A 156 10.42 8.04 -16.58
C ARG A 156 9.45 8.46 -15.46
N ASP A 157 8.73 7.54 -14.84
CA ASP A 157 7.83 7.87 -13.73
C ASP A 157 8.57 8.14 -12.42
N ARG A 158 9.66 7.40 -12.15
CA ARG A 158 10.40 7.48 -10.88
C ARG A 158 11.49 8.55 -10.89
N PHE A 159 12.12 8.78 -12.04
CA PHE A 159 13.28 9.66 -12.17
C PHE A 159 13.00 11.10 -11.71
N PRO A 160 11.85 11.73 -12.03
CA PRO A 160 11.55 13.08 -11.53
C PRO A 160 11.47 13.15 -10.01
N TRP A 161 10.84 12.15 -9.37
CA TRP A 161 10.75 12.09 -7.92
C TRP A 161 12.13 11.87 -7.26
N LEU A 162 12.94 10.98 -7.83
CA LEU A 162 14.32 10.77 -7.38
C LEU A 162 15.17 12.04 -7.50
N LEU A 163 14.98 12.82 -8.57
CA LEU A 163 15.72 14.06 -8.79
C LEU A 163 15.39 15.10 -7.71
N THR A 164 14.13 15.18 -7.28
CA THR A 164 13.71 16.01 -6.15
C THR A 164 14.44 15.59 -4.86
N ASN A 165 14.52 14.29 -4.57
CA ASN A 165 15.23 13.78 -3.40
C ASN A 165 16.74 14.08 -3.45
N VAL A 166 17.37 13.92 -4.62
CA VAL A 166 18.80 14.25 -4.82
C VAL A 166 19.04 15.74 -4.60
N THR A 167 18.15 16.59 -5.10
CA THR A 167 18.24 18.05 -4.93
C THR A 167 18.09 18.43 -3.46
N GLY A 168 17.14 17.81 -2.74
CA GLY A 168 16.99 17.98 -1.30
C GLY A 168 18.23 17.56 -0.52
N GLY A 169 18.82 16.40 -0.84
CA GLY A 169 20.07 15.94 -0.25
C GLY A 169 21.25 16.88 -0.50
N LEU A 170 21.35 17.46 -1.69
CA LEU A 170 22.37 18.46 -2.02
C LEU A 170 22.19 19.76 -1.20
N LEU A 171 20.94 20.21 -1.01
CA LEU A 171 20.64 21.35 -0.14
C LEU A 171 21.03 21.06 1.32
N CYS A 172 20.74 19.87 1.82
CA CYS A 172 21.19 19.43 3.15
C CYS A 172 22.71 19.45 3.27
N ALA A 173 23.46 18.99 2.25
CA ALA A 173 24.92 19.03 2.26
C ALA A 173 25.46 20.46 2.31
N VAL A 174 24.84 21.39 1.57
CA VAL A 174 25.18 22.82 1.63
C VAL A 174 24.93 23.39 3.03
N LEU A 175 23.80 23.08 3.66
CA LEU A 175 23.51 23.52 5.03
C LEU A 175 24.56 22.98 6.02
N VAL A 176 24.93 21.70 5.93
CA VAL A 176 25.96 21.10 6.81
C VAL A 176 27.31 21.79 6.62
N SER A 177 27.69 22.17 5.40
CA SER A 177 28.95 22.88 5.14
C SER A 177 29.05 24.24 5.85
N GLN A 178 27.93 24.90 6.15
CA GLN A 178 27.94 26.15 6.92
C GLN A 178 28.31 25.94 8.41
N TYR A 179 28.22 24.70 8.91
CA TYR A 179 28.53 24.32 10.29
C TYR A 179 29.85 23.56 10.43
N GLU A 180 30.75 23.67 9.44
CA GLU A 180 32.07 23.01 9.43
C GLU A 180 32.86 23.26 10.72
N HIS A 181 32.85 24.50 11.22
CA HIS A 181 33.52 24.87 12.48
C HIS A 181 33.00 24.12 13.72
N LEU A 182 31.73 23.70 13.74
CA LEU A 182 31.17 22.91 14.85
C LEU A 182 31.55 21.44 14.74
N LEU A 183 31.64 20.91 13.52
CA LEU A 183 32.05 19.53 13.25
C LEU A 183 33.54 19.32 13.54
N ASP A 184 34.38 20.33 13.29
CA ASP A 184 35.79 20.33 13.68
C ASP A 184 35.96 20.31 15.21
N ALA A 185 35.12 21.04 15.94
CA ALA A 185 35.14 21.06 17.40
C ALA A 185 34.65 19.74 18.02
N ALA A 186 33.66 19.09 17.40
CA ALA A 186 33.07 17.85 17.89
C ALA A 186 32.66 16.92 16.74
N VAL A 187 33.62 16.13 16.25
CA VAL A 187 33.41 15.16 15.15
C VAL A 187 32.30 14.16 15.46
N VAL A 188 32.08 13.85 16.74
CA VAL A 188 31.00 12.95 17.21
C VAL A 188 29.61 13.44 16.77
N LEU A 189 29.40 14.75 16.58
CA LEU A 189 28.13 15.32 16.13
C LEU A 189 27.73 14.82 14.73
N ALA A 190 28.70 14.50 13.88
CA ALA A 190 28.46 13.94 12.55
C ALA A 190 27.81 12.55 12.59
N VAL A 191 28.05 11.77 13.66
CA VAL A 191 27.44 10.44 13.86
C VAL A 191 25.95 10.55 14.17
N PHE A 192 25.53 11.65 14.79
CA PHE A 192 24.13 11.88 15.12
C PHE A 192 23.30 12.41 13.94
N LEU A 193 23.93 13.04 12.93
CA LEU A 193 23.24 13.52 11.73
C LEU A 193 22.39 12.45 11.02
N PRO A 194 22.93 11.30 10.59
CA PRO A 194 22.13 10.28 9.91
C PRO A 194 21.05 9.67 10.83
N MET A 195 21.30 9.61 12.14
CA MET A 195 20.30 9.11 13.11
C MET A 195 19.09 10.04 13.19
N VAL A 196 19.32 11.35 13.35
CA VAL A 196 18.24 12.35 13.43
C VAL A 196 17.46 12.41 12.11
N LEU A 197 18.16 12.34 10.96
CA LEU A 197 17.53 12.31 9.65
C LEU A 197 16.62 11.08 9.46
N ALA A 198 17.10 9.90 9.83
CA ALA A 198 16.31 8.66 9.73
C ALA A 198 15.06 8.69 10.63
N LEU A 199 15.17 9.24 11.83
CA LEU A 199 14.01 9.41 12.73
C LEU A 199 13.00 10.41 12.17
N ALA A 200 13.47 11.54 11.64
CA ALA A 200 12.62 12.55 11.02
C ALA A 200 11.86 11.99 9.80
N GLU A 201 12.52 11.19 8.98
CA GLU A 201 11.92 10.52 7.83
C GLU A 201 10.84 9.52 8.26
N SER A 202 11.11 8.67 9.25
CA SER A 202 10.15 7.70 9.77
C SER A 202 8.90 8.38 10.36
N ILE A 203 9.08 9.44 11.16
CA ILE A 203 7.95 10.19 11.76
C ILE A 203 7.13 10.87 10.67
N SER A 204 7.78 11.45 9.65
CA SER A 204 7.10 12.10 8.53
C SER A 204 6.25 11.10 7.74
N MET A 205 6.78 9.90 7.46
CA MET A 205 6.04 8.84 6.75
C MET A 205 4.86 8.32 7.57
N GLN A 206 5.01 8.15 8.89
CA GLN A 206 3.92 7.74 9.78
C GLN A 206 2.81 8.79 9.81
N SER A 207 3.18 10.07 9.94
CA SER A 207 2.25 11.20 9.96
C SER A 207 1.48 11.35 8.65
N ALA A 208 2.18 11.24 7.51
CA ALA A 208 1.59 11.30 6.18
C ALA A 208 0.59 10.15 5.96
N THR A 209 0.96 8.92 6.35
CA THR A 209 0.10 7.75 6.21
C THR A 209 -1.17 7.86 7.06
N LEU A 210 -1.04 8.27 8.32
CA LEU A 210 -2.19 8.47 9.22
C LEU A 210 -3.11 9.59 8.73
N THR A 211 -2.54 10.68 8.24
CA THR A 211 -3.30 11.81 7.71
C THR A 211 -4.07 11.43 6.44
N LEU A 212 -3.45 10.70 5.51
CA LEU A 212 -4.11 10.18 4.32
C LEU A 212 -5.21 9.18 4.66
N HIS A 213 -4.99 8.29 5.63
CA HIS A 213 -6.01 7.38 6.11
C HIS A 213 -7.22 8.13 6.68
N ASN A 214 -7.00 9.15 7.51
CA ASN A 214 -8.06 9.99 8.06
C ASN A 214 -8.79 10.81 6.99
N LEU A 215 -8.10 11.20 5.91
CA LEU A 215 -8.70 11.91 4.79
C LEU A 215 -9.68 11.02 4.01
N HIS A 216 -9.35 9.74 3.83
CA HIS A 216 -10.20 8.77 3.13
C HIS A 216 -11.38 8.26 3.95
N SER A 217 -11.21 8.08 5.26
CA SER A 217 -12.28 7.57 6.14
C SER A 217 -13.37 8.60 6.48
N GLY A 218 -13.34 9.78 5.87
CA GLY A 218 -14.42 10.78 5.94
C GLY A 218 -14.06 12.03 6.75
N GLY A 219 -13.88 13.14 6.03
CA GLY A 219 -14.28 14.46 6.55
C GLY A 219 -13.18 15.36 7.12
N MET A 220 -12.00 15.46 6.50
CA MET A 220 -11.10 16.57 6.83
C MET A 220 -11.55 17.86 6.13
N THR A 221 -12.37 18.65 6.82
CA THR A 221 -12.72 20.01 6.40
C THR A 221 -11.57 20.97 6.73
N TRP A 222 -11.36 22.03 5.95
CA TRP A 222 -10.34 23.06 6.22
C TRP A 222 -10.38 23.64 7.65
N ALA A 223 -11.56 23.64 8.29
CA ALA A 223 -11.74 24.06 9.68
C ALA A 223 -11.09 23.10 10.72
N LEU A 224 -10.88 21.84 10.37
CA LEU A 224 -10.31 20.80 11.24
C LEU A 224 -8.78 20.67 11.10
N LEU A 225 -8.18 21.35 10.11
CA LEU A 225 -6.74 21.28 9.83
C LEU A 225 -5.90 21.87 10.99
N GLY A 226 -6.34 22.98 11.58
CA GLY A 226 -5.64 23.63 12.69
C GLY A 226 -5.55 22.75 13.94
N PRO A 227 -6.67 22.21 14.46
CA PRO A 227 -6.67 21.25 15.55
C PRO A 227 -5.84 19.98 15.26
N ALA A 228 -5.90 19.47 14.03
CA ALA A 228 -5.12 18.31 13.60
C ALA A 228 -3.60 18.60 13.64
N MET A 229 -3.15 19.73 13.07
CA MET A 229 -1.74 20.16 13.12
C MET A 229 -1.23 20.32 14.55
N ARG A 230 -2.03 20.93 15.44
CA ARG A 230 -1.62 21.11 16.84
C ARG A 230 -1.44 19.77 17.55
N ARG A 231 -2.36 18.83 17.33
CA ARG A 231 -2.27 17.47 17.87
C ARG A 231 -1.00 16.78 17.36
N GLU A 232 -0.74 16.87 16.06
CA GLU A 232 0.45 16.25 15.46
C GLU A 232 1.75 16.85 15.98
N LEU A 233 1.79 18.17 16.16
CA LEU A 233 2.94 18.85 16.77
C LEU A 233 3.18 18.39 18.21
N SER A 234 2.12 18.18 19.00
CA SER A 234 2.23 17.62 20.35
C SER A 234 2.78 16.20 20.34
N VAL A 235 2.29 15.36 19.41
CA VAL A 235 2.79 13.98 19.25
C VAL A 235 4.26 13.97 18.84
N ALA A 236 4.65 14.79 17.85
CA ALA A 236 6.03 14.95 17.41
C ALA A 236 6.95 15.45 18.53
N ALA A 237 6.49 16.39 19.36
CA ALA A 237 7.25 16.87 20.52
C ALA A 237 7.44 15.78 21.59
N LEU A 238 6.43 14.95 21.84
CA LEU A 238 6.52 13.82 22.78
C LEU A 238 7.46 12.73 22.26
N LEU A 239 7.38 12.39 20.98
CA LEU A 239 8.31 11.45 20.33
C LEU A 239 9.74 11.98 20.34
N GLY A 240 9.93 13.24 19.95
CA GLY A 240 11.24 13.88 19.91
C GLY A 240 11.88 13.97 21.31
N SER A 241 11.11 14.35 22.33
CA SER A 241 11.60 14.39 23.71
C SER A 241 11.89 12.98 24.25
N GLY A 242 11.05 11.98 23.96
CA GLY A 242 11.29 10.59 24.35
C GLY A 242 12.57 10.02 23.74
N CYS A 243 12.76 10.18 22.42
CA CYS A 243 13.98 9.76 21.72
C CYS A 243 15.20 10.54 22.22
N GLY A 244 15.08 11.86 22.42
CA GLY A 244 16.15 12.71 22.91
C GLY A 244 16.60 12.35 24.33
N LEU A 245 15.65 12.06 25.23
CA LEU A 245 15.94 11.59 26.59
C LEU A 245 16.62 10.22 26.58
N LEU A 246 16.18 9.31 25.71
CA LEU A 246 16.78 7.98 25.58
C LEU A 246 18.22 8.06 25.06
N VAL A 247 18.46 8.81 23.99
CA VAL A 247 19.80 9.04 23.45
C VAL A 247 20.68 9.79 24.45
N GLY A 248 20.12 10.78 25.15
CA GLY A 248 20.79 11.53 26.21
C GLY A 248 21.21 10.63 27.37
N ALA A 249 20.33 9.73 27.83
CA ALA A 249 20.63 8.77 28.88
C ALA A 249 21.73 7.77 28.47
N ILE A 250 21.69 7.27 27.24
CA ILE A 250 22.73 6.38 26.68
C ILE A 250 24.06 7.12 26.55
N SER A 251 24.03 8.41 26.19
CA SER A 251 25.24 9.23 26.07
C SER A 251 25.82 9.62 27.43
N TRP A 252 24.97 9.78 28.45
CA TRP A 252 25.37 10.12 29.82
C TRP A 252 26.08 8.97 30.52
N ASP A 253 25.63 7.73 30.32
CA ASP A 253 26.39 6.56 30.74
C ASP A 253 27.56 6.34 29.77
N GLY A 254 28.66 7.09 29.95
CA GLY A 254 29.82 7.14 29.06
C GLY A 254 30.50 5.78 28.74
N ARG A 255 30.04 4.68 29.35
CA ARG A 255 30.42 3.29 29.01
C ARG A 255 29.65 2.75 27.81
N ALA A 256 28.41 3.20 27.58
CA ALA A 256 27.54 2.76 26.49
C ALA A 256 27.95 3.38 25.14
N THR A 257 28.24 4.69 25.11
CA THR A 257 28.80 5.35 23.91
C THR A 257 30.15 4.76 23.54
N ALA A 258 31.00 4.47 24.54
CA ALA A 258 32.23 3.75 24.32
C ALA A 258 31.96 2.36 23.73
N THR A 259 31.05 1.54 24.25
CA THR A 259 30.78 0.19 23.71
C THR A 259 30.04 0.15 22.37
N TRP A 260 29.28 1.19 22.00
CA TRP A 260 28.63 1.30 20.68
C TRP A 260 29.57 1.85 19.59
N LEU A 261 30.44 2.80 19.92
CA LEU A 261 31.42 3.37 18.99
C LEU A 261 32.74 2.57 18.95
N TRP A 262 33.11 1.88 20.02
CA TRP A 262 34.36 1.11 20.14
C TRP A 262 34.51 -0.01 19.11
N PRO A 263 33.46 -0.77 18.72
CA PRO A 263 33.60 -1.75 17.65
C PRO A 263 33.97 -1.13 16.30
N TRP A 264 33.55 0.11 16.04
CA TRP A 264 33.90 0.86 14.83
C TRP A 264 35.26 1.55 14.96
N ALA A 265 35.56 2.19 16.10
CA ALA A 265 36.84 2.83 16.38
C ALA A 265 38.01 1.84 16.57
N ALA A 266 37.75 0.64 17.09
CA ALA A 266 38.74 -0.44 17.23
C ALA A 266 38.96 -1.20 15.91
N ARG A 267 37.95 -1.24 15.02
CA ARG A 267 38.04 -1.87 13.69
C ARG A 267 38.55 -0.89 12.61
N SER A 268 38.49 0.42 12.85
CA SER A 268 39.11 1.46 12.01
C SER A 268 40.59 1.69 12.31
N ARG A 269 41.20 0.95 13.27
CA ARG A 269 42.57 0.46 13.07
C ARG A 269 42.57 -0.62 11.99
N PHE A 270 42.25 -0.20 10.77
CA PHE A 270 42.56 -0.95 9.58
C PHE A 270 44.10 -1.07 9.57
N PRO A 271 44.68 -2.29 9.66
CA PRO A 271 46.04 -2.44 9.19
C PRO A 271 45.92 -2.21 7.69
N TRP A 272 46.30 -1.02 7.20
CA TRP A 272 46.78 -0.95 5.83
C TRP A 272 47.82 -2.05 5.73
N PRO A 273 47.64 -3.07 4.88
CA PRO A 273 48.73 -3.98 4.64
C PRO A 273 49.82 -3.09 4.05
N ARG A 274 50.90 -2.88 4.82
CA ARG A 274 52.18 -2.42 4.28
C ARG A 274 52.67 -3.52 3.35
N ARG A 275 52.03 -3.65 2.19
CA ARG A 275 52.63 -4.34 1.06
C ARG A 275 53.73 -3.41 0.59
N PRO A 276 54.99 -3.85 0.52
CA PRO A 276 56.02 -3.07 -0.15
C PRO A 276 55.51 -2.77 -1.56
N CYS A 277 55.45 -1.48 -1.91
CA CYS A 277 55.16 -1.07 -3.28
C CYS A 277 56.16 -1.76 -4.20
N SER A 278 55.70 -2.69 -5.04
CA SER A 278 56.49 -3.10 -6.19
C SER A 278 56.48 -1.96 -7.21
N ASP A 279 57.65 -1.66 -7.75
CA ASP A 279 58.01 -0.50 -8.59
C ASP A 279 57.18 -0.30 -9.88
N SER A 280 56.20 -1.14 -10.12
CA SER A 280 55.27 -1.10 -11.27
C SER A 280 54.03 -0.24 -10.99
N CYS A 281 53.50 -0.21 -9.77
CA CYS A 281 52.29 0.55 -9.44
C CYS A 281 52.55 2.07 -9.32
N CYS A 282 53.73 2.44 -8.82
CA CYS A 282 54.16 3.84 -8.71
C CYS A 282 54.37 4.49 -10.10
N ARG A 283 54.81 3.72 -11.09
CA ARG A 283 54.98 4.19 -12.48
C ARG A 283 53.65 4.48 -13.18
N GLN A 284 52.61 3.67 -12.94
CA GLN A 284 51.29 3.90 -13.55
C GLN A 284 50.56 5.11 -12.96
N CYS A 285 50.68 5.35 -11.64
CA CYS A 285 50.10 6.54 -11.00
C CYS A 285 50.81 7.85 -11.41
N CYS A 286 52.15 7.85 -11.51
CA CYS A 286 52.90 9.02 -11.98
C CYS A 286 52.64 9.37 -13.45
N THR A 287 52.32 8.38 -14.30
CA THR A 287 52.02 8.64 -15.72
C THR A 287 50.65 9.30 -15.89
N LEU A 288 49.67 8.94 -15.08
CA LEU A 288 48.32 9.54 -15.11
C LEU A 288 48.33 10.99 -14.58
N VAL A 289 49.12 11.28 -13.55
CA VAL A 289 49.24 12.62 -12.97
C VAL A 289 50.06 13.58 -13.87
N ASN A 290 51.06 13.08 -14.60
CA ASN A 290 51.82 13.90 -15.56
C ASN A 290 51.02 14.28 -16.82
N LEU A 291 49.97 13.53 -17.18
CA LEU A 291 49.06 13.87 -18.27
C LEU A 291 48.14 15.06 -17.92
N ILE A 292 47.80 15.21 -16.63
CA ILE A 292 46.97 16.32 -16.13
C ILE A 292 47.82 17.60 -15.90
N ARG A 293 49.13 17.46 -15.70
CA ARG A 293 50.05 18.57 -15.36
C ARG A 293 50.54 19.42 -16.55
N ARG A 294 50.19 19.08 -17.80
CA ARG A 294 50.62 19.84 -19.00
C ARG A 294 49.89 21.17 -19.23
N SER A 295 48.91 21.56 -18.40
CA SER A 295 48.04 22.71 -18.67
C SER A 295 48.26 23.98 -17.84
N ARG A 296 49.10 24.02 -16.77
CA ARG A 296 49.45 25.30 -16.07
C ARG A 296 50.84 25.26 -15.38
N PRO A 297 51.74 26.23 -15.62
CA PRO A 297 53.00 26.38 -14.89
C PRO A 297 52.86 27.35 -13.71
N GLY A 298 53.35 26.98 -12.52
CA GLY A 298 53.48 27.90 -11.39
C GLY A 298 53.79 27.20 -10.05
N PRO A 299 54.76 27.68 -9.23
CA PRO A 299 55.41 26.86 -8.21
C PRO A 299 54.93 27.19 -6.80
N SER A 300 54.79 26.17 -5.96
CA SER A 300 55.35 26.17 -4.59
C SER A 300 54.99 24.87 -3.89
N CYS A 301 56.06 24.22 -3.43
CA CYS A 301 56.06 23.00 -2.64
C CYS A 301 55.17 23.13 -1.40
N TRP A 302 54.34 22.13 -1.14
CA TRP A 302 53.87 21.88 0.22
C TRP A 302 54.89 21.02 0.99
N PRO A 303 55.07 21.25 2.31
CA PRO A 303 56.22 20.75 3.05
C PRO A 303 56.17 19.25 3.33
N SER A 304 57.35 18.66 3.28
CA SER A 304 57.74 17.26 3.46
C SER A 304 57.49 16.68 4.87
N ARG A 305 56.23 16.60 5.32
CA ARG A 305 55.88 15.86 6.57
C ARG A 305 54.84 14.75 6.41
N MET A 306 54.48 14.35 5.19
CA MET A 306 53.52 13.25 4.94
C MET A 306 54.08 12.03 4.20
N CYS A 307 55.42 11.90 4.08
CA CYS A 307 56.05 10.71 3.46
C CYS A 307 56.78 9.79 4.45
N ALA A 308 56.72 10.02 5.77
CA ALA A 308 57.43 9.18 6.74
C ALA A 308 56.65 7.92 7.19
N HIS A 309 55.42 7.70 6.71
CA HIS A 309 54.69 6.47 6.96
C HIS A 309 53.94 5.98 5.71
N CYS A 310 54.70 5.40 4.80
CA CYS A 310 54.28 4.29 3.96
C CYS A 310 55.34 3.20 4.07
#